data_AF-A0A2E9TKQ1-F1
#
_entry.id   AF-A0A2E9TKQ1-F1
#
_cell.length_a   1.000
_cell.length_b   1.000
_cell.length_c   1.000
_cell.angle_alpha   90.00
_cell.angle_beta   90.00
_cell.angle_gamma   90.00
#
_symmetry.space_group_name_H-M   'P 1'
#
loop_
_entity.id
_entity.type
_entity.pdbx_description
1 polymer ?
#
loop_
_entity_poly.entity_id
_entity_poly.type
_entity_poly.pdbx_seq_one_letter_code
_entity_poly.pdbx_strand_id
1 'polypeptide(L)'
;MDVANVTAEAPAIAPEPDLHPQVRIGQYSDAGPKLHNQDALAMQIPDGPLLRTKGIVAALADGLSSAGAAREAAESCVLGFINDYYATPSLWSVPRSAQRVLEALNRWLCRQTLAGESHLCTLSLLILRSRTAHLFQVGDSRIWRLRNERLECLTRDHSRMIGDNRQVLTRVMGGDTRLDVDYSSSDLQVGDVFLLTSDGVHGFLSRSRMQGIVRASGQPEVAARSLVEAALASGSDDNLSCQVLQVDGLPDASADEALRQRGSLPLPPPLSPGIRVDGFTIKRELYASVRSHLYLVEDESGKQSVLKTPSVNLEDDRDALERFVMEGWVGQRLRNAHLLRTLPLPDNPSCLYQHLEFIDGVTLQQWLKEHPDVAVEEKLYLADQLLNGIRALHRADVIHGDLKPDNIMVDTDGLVRIVDFGSCHCRGMEQHNAGIPLGTRDYSAPELLDGAAPSEQSDLFSAAVIIHEMLTGSLPWQGRYEKSAHRPLPPLQGHNAFVPLWINNVLQIALQHQPKQRFSDAAEFRDALRRPIRSRKPAVDNDVRQLRIWKGISIVLVVLLLISVAGGF
;
A
#
# COMPACT_ATOMS: atom_id res chain seq x y z
N MET A 1 59.30 -0.34 -16.60
CA MET A 1 57.98 0.28 -16.34
C MET A 1 56.97 -0.62 -17.03
N ASP A 2 56.32 -1.50 -16.29
CA ASP A 2 55.14 -2.21 -16.77
C ASP A 2 54.12 -2.21 -15.63
N VAL A 3 53.00 -1.54 -15.91
CA VAL A 3 51.92 -1.30 -14.97
C VAL A 3 50.97 -2.50 -15.07
N ALA A 4 51.02 -3.39 -14.09
CA ALA A 4 50.08 -4.51 -13.99
C ALA A 4 48.70 -3.96 -13.56
N ASN A 5 47.76 -4.02 -14.51
CA ASN A 5 46.38 -3.59 -14.35
C ASN A 5 45.61 -4.68 -13.57
N VAL A 6 45.53 -4.56 -12.25
CA VAL A 6 44.67 -5.40 -11.41
C VAL A 6 43.26 -4.85 -11.53
N THR A 7 42.45 -5.46 -12.40
CA THR A 7 41.01 -5.25 -12.44
C THR A 7 40.40 -6.00 -11.25
N ALA A 8 39.92 -5.26 -10.27
CA ALA A 8 39.13 -5.80 -9.17
C ALA A 8 37.79 -6.30 -9.74
N GLU A 9 37.59 -7.62 -9.77
CA GLU A 9 36.26 -8.20 -10.00
C GLU A 9 35.33 -7.74 -8.88
N ALA A 10 34.22 -7.11 -9.26
CA ALA A 10 33.15 -6.78 -8.34
C ALA A 10 32.58 -8.08 -7.74
N PRO A 11 32.28 -8.13 -6.43
CA PRO A 11 31.70 -9.32 -5.82
C PRO A 11 30.35 -9.63 -6.49
N ALA A 12 30.16 -10.91 -6.84
CA ALA A 12 28.92 -11.41 -7.41
C ALA A 12 27.74 -11.00 -6.52
N ILE A 13 26.77 -10.32 -7.12
CA ILE A 13 25.52 -9.90 -6.51
C ILE A 13 24.81 -11.19 -6.05
N ALA A 14 24.63 -11.36 -4.73
CA ALA A 14 23.77 -12.40 -4.20
C ALA A 14 22.36 -12.24 -4.81
N PRO A 15 21.67 -13.32 -5.22
CA PRO A 15 20.34 -13.21 -5.82
C PRO A 15 19.42 -12.42 -4.88
N GLU A 16 18.71 -11.42 -5.43
CA GLU A 16 17.70 -10.67 -4.66
C GLU A 16 16.70 -11.66 -4.03
N PRO A 17 16.30 -11.48 -2.77
CA PRO A 17 15.31 -12.35 -2.15
C PRO A 17 13.98 -12.27 -2.91
N ASP A 18 13.36 -13.43 -3.14
CA ASP A 18 12.07 -13.52 -3.83
C ASP A 18 10.95 -12.86 -2.99
N LEU A 19 10.46 -11.71 -3.46
CA LEU A 19 9.42 -10.91 -2.79
C LEU A 19 7.99 -11.26 -3.27
N HIS A 20 7.81 -12.37 -3.96
CA HIS A 20 6.52 -12.76 -4.55
C HIS A 20 6.29 -14.28 -4.46
N PRO A 21 5.02 -14.74 -4.47
CA PRO A 21 4.72 -16.16 -4.55
C PRO A 21 5.31 -16.79 -5.83
N GLN A 22 5.97 -17.92 -5.67
CA GLN A 22 6.32 -18.80 -6.79
C GLN A 22 5.17 -19.76 -7.02
N VAL A 23 4.64 -19.78 -8.25
CA VAL A 23 3.49 -20.61 -8.60
C VAL A 23 3.71 -21.34 -9.91
N ARG A 24 3.14 -22.54 -10.01
CA ARG A 24 2.83 -23.19 -11.28
C ARG A 24 1.33 -23.04 -11.55
N ILE A 25 0.99 -22.70 -12.77
CA ILE A 25 -0.38 -22.43 -13.19
C ILE A 25 -0.76 -23.36 -14.34
N GLY A 26 -2.03 -23.66 -14.49
CA GLY A 26 -2.54 -24.43 -15.63
C GLY A 26 -4.02 -24.15 -15.84
N GLN A 27 -4.46 -24.13 -17.09
CA GLN A 27 -5.84 -23.82 -17.43
C GLN A 27 -6.31 -24.60 -18.64
N TYR A 28 -7.59 -24.94 -18.65
CA TYR A 28 -8.25 -25.60 -19.76
C TYR A 28 -9.70 -25.17 -19.84
N SER A 29 -10.20 -24.97 -21.06
CA SER A 29 -11.59 -24.61 -21.33
C SER A 29 -12.08 -25.35 -22.55
N ASP A 30 -13.33 -25.83 -22.50
CA ASP A 30 -13.98 -26.57 -23.57
C ASP A 30 -15.42 -26.06 -23.76
N ALA A 31 -15.87 -25.98 -25.00
CA ALA A 31 -17.25 -25.58 -25.29
C ALA A 31 -18.27 -26.65 -24.83
N GLY A 32 -17.82 -27.88 -24.58
CA GLY A 32 -18.69 -29.00 -24.29
C GLY A 32 -19.59 -29.29 -25.50
N PRO A 33 -20.88 -29.62 -25.29
CA PRO A 33 -21.80 -29.85 -26.39
C PRO A 33 -22.34 -28.56 -27.04
N LYS A 34 -22.02 -27.37 -26.52
CA LYS A 34 -22.44 -26.08 -27.09
C LYS A 34 -21.62 -25.73 -28.33
N LEU A 35 -22.23 -24.98 -29.26
CA LEU A 35 -21.57 -24.55 -30.51
C LEU A 35 -20.42 -23.57 -30.26
N HIS A 36 -20.54 -22.76 -29.22
CA HIS A 36 -19.56 -21.74 -28.84
C HIS A 36 -19.24 -21.86 -27.36
N ASN A 37 -17.97 -21.62 -27.03
CA ASN A 37 -17.55 -21.43 -25.66
C ASN A 37 -17.88 -20.00 -25.23
N GLN A 38 -18.72 -19.86 -24.22
CA GLN A 38 -19.13 -18.57 -23.64
C GLN A 38 -18.34 -18.25 -22.37
N ASP A 39 -17.52 -19.18 -21.89
CA ASP A 39 -16.56 -18.94 -20.81
C ASP A 39 -15.34 -18.19 -21.31
N ALA A 40 -14.80 -17.33 -20.45
CA ALA A 40 -13.51 -16.71 -20.61
C ALA A 40 -12.65 -16.96 -19.38
N LEU A 41 -11.37 -17.26 -19.61
CA LEU A 41 -10.41 -17.45 -18.54
C LEU A 41 -9.05 -16.87 -18.92
N ALA A 42 -8.35 -16.32 -17.93
CA ALA A 42 -6.98 -15.85 -18.09
C ALA A 42 -6.23 -15.88 -16.76
N MET A 43 -4.92 -16.11 -16.84
CA MET A 43 -3.98 -15.95 -15.74
C MET A 43 -2.83 -15.08 -16.21
N GLN A 44 -2.42 -14.14 -15.36
CA GLN A 44 -1.29 -13.27 -15.64
C GLN A 44 -0.31 -13.30 -14.47
N ILE A 45 0.91 -13.72 -14.78
CA ILE A 45 2.09 -13.53 -13.93
C ILE A 45 2.88 -12.40 -14.60
N PRO A 46 2.85 -11.17 -14.08
CA PRO A 46 3.59 -10.06 -14.66
C PRO A 46 5.08 -10.16 -14.30
N ASP A 47 5.94 -9.47 -15.03
CA ASP A 47 7.37 -9.40 -14.72
C ASP A 47 7.71 -8.20 -13.80
N GLY A 48 8.82 -8.33 -13.08
CA GLY A 48 9.50 -7.21 -12.43
C GLY A 48 8.67 -6.47 -11.37
N PRO A 49 8.61 -5.12 -11.38
CA PRO A 49 7.93 -4.32 -10.33
C PRO A 49 6.42 -4.59 -10.19
N LEU A 50 5.75 -4.98 -11.28
CA LEU A 50 4.31 -5.26 -11.26
C LEU A 50 4.01 -6.53 -10.46
N LEU A 51 4.87 -7.55 -10.52
CA LEU A 51 4.71 -8.75 -9.71
C LEU A 51 4.78 -8.45 -8.22
N ARG A 52 5.69 -7.56 -7.82
CA ARG A 52 5.86 -7.14 -6.41
C ARG A 52 4.69 -6.29 -5.91
N THR A 53 4.19 -5.38 -6.74
CA THR A 53 3.18 -4.39 -6.32
C THR A 53 1.73 -4.81 -6.57
N LYS A 54 1.48 -5.68 -7.56
CA LYS A 54 0.14 -6.07 -7.99
C LYS A 54 -0.13 -7.57 -7.88
N GLY A 55 0.91 -8.40 -7.81
CA GLY A 55 0.77 -9.84 -7.66
C GLY A 55 0.31 -10.55 -8.93
N ILE A 56 -0.09 -11.80 -8.76
CA ILE A 56 -0.56 -12.71 -9.81
C ILE A 56 -2.08 -12.69 -9.84
N VAL A 57 -2.68 -12.60 -11.02
CA VAL A 57 -4.14 -12.60 -11.20
C VAL A 57 -4.58 -13.85 -11.94
N ALA A 58 -5.61 -14.53 -11.43
CA ALA A 58 -6.40 -15.52 -12.15
C ALA A 58 -7.86 -15.05 -12.20
N ALA A 59 -8.44 -15.09 -13.38
CA ALA A 59 -9.78 -14.61 -13.65
C ALA A 59 -10.54 -15.63 -14.50
N LEU A 60 -11.77 -15.92 -14.07
CA LEU A 60 -12.71 -16.78 -14.78
C LEU A 60 -14.07 -16.08 -14.82
N ALA A 61 -14.67 -16.02 -16.00
CA ALA A 61 -16.01 -15.51 -16.21
C ALA A 61 -16.80 -16.50 -17.08
N ASP A 62 -18.04 -16.76 -16.68
CA ASP A 62 -18.99 -17.56 -17.45
C ASP A 62 -20.09 -16.62 -18.00
N GLY A 63 -20.26 -16.63 -19.32
CA GLY A 63 -21.26 -15.84 -20.03
C GLY A 63 -22.65 -16.47 -19.96
N LEU A 64 -23.64 -15.74 -19.45
CA LEU A 64 -25.00 -16.27 -19.31
C LEU A 64 -25.60 -16.60 -20.68
N SER A 65 -25.92 -17.87 -20.95
CA SER A 65 -26.49 -18.29 -22.24
C SER A 65 -27.81 -17.63 -22.63
N SER A 66 -28.53 -17.01 -21.69
CA SER A 66 -29.72 -16.19 -21.99
C SER A 66 -29.39 -14.82 -22.60
N ALA A 67 -28.11 -14.44 -22.65
CA ALA A 67 -27.64 -13.15 -23.10
C ALA A 67 -27.14 -13.21 -24.56
N GLY A 68 -27.51 -12.23 -25.38
CA GLY A 68 -27.16 -12.18 -26.81
C GLY A 68 -25.65 -12.13 -27.06
N ALA A 69 -24.92 -11.44 -26.18
CA ALA A 69 -23.48 -11.22 -26.26
C ALA A 69 -22.72 -11.87 -25.08
N ALA A 70 -23.17 -13.05 -24.63
CA ALA A 70 -22.64 -13.76 -23.46
C ALA A 70 -21.10 -13.93 -23.49
N ARG A 71 -20.58 -14.40 -24.62
CA ARG A 71 -19.14 -14.59 -24.84
C ARG A 71 -18.37 -13.27 -24.78
N GLU A 72 -18.86 -12.25 -25.47
CA GLU A 72 -18.21 -10.93 -25.51
C GLU A 72 -18.18 -10.28 -24.12
N ALA A 73 -19.25 -10.48 -23.33
CA ALA A 73 -19.31 -10.03 -21.95
C ALA A 73 -18.22 -10.70 -21.09
N ALA A 74 -18.12 -12.04 -21.13
CA ALA A 74 -17.13 -12.79 -20.37
C ALA A 74 -15.69 -12.42 -20.77
N GLU A 75 -15.39 -12.41 -22.08
CA GLU A 75 -14.06 -12.04 -22.61
C GLU A 75 -13.68 -10.61 -22.22
N SER A 76 -14.60 -9.65 -22.38
CA SER A 76 -14.37 -8.25 -21.99
C SER A 76 -14.15 -8.09 -20.50
N CYS A 77 -14.87 -8.85 -19.67
CA CYS A 77 -14.73 -8.78 -18.22
C CYS A 77 -13.36 -9.30 -17.75
N VAL A 78 -12.93 -10.44 -18.27
CA VAL A 78 -11.64 -11.07 -17.89
C VAL A 78 -10.46 -10.26 -18.39
N LEU A 79 -10.41 -9.95 -19.69
CA LEU A 79 -9.29 -9.24 -20.29
C LEU A 79 -9.25 -7.78 -19.84
N GLY A 80 -10.42 -7.13 -19.76
CA GLY A 80 -10.55 -5.77 -19.24
C GLY A 80 -10.09 -5.67 -17.79
N PHE A 81 -10.45 -6.64 -16.94
CA PHE A 81 -10.01 -6.63 -15.55
C PHE A 81 -8.50 -6.73 -15.43
N ILE A 82 -7.88 -7.71 -16.10
CA ILE A 82 -6.42 -7.90 -16.02
C ILE A 82 -5.67 -6.65 -16.49
N ASN A 83 -6.05 -6.09 -17.64
CA ASN A 83 -5.40 -4.91 -18.20
C ASN A 83 -5.54 -3.69 -17.27
N ASP A 84 -6.76 -3.38 -16.83
CA ASP A 84 -7.01 -2.20 -16.01
C ASP A 84 -6.45 -2.36 -14.59
N TYR A 85 -6.48 -3.58 -14.03
CA TYR A 85 -5.92 -3.87 -12.71
C TYR A 85 -4.42 -3.56 -12.65
N TYR A 86 -3.64 -4.02 -13.63
CA TYR A 86 -2.21 -3.72 -13.68
C TYR A 86 -1.91 -2.25 -14.05
N ALA A 87 -2.85 -1.54 -14.68
CA ALA A 87 -2.75 -0.10 -14.94
C ALA A 87 -3.14 0.77 -13.74
N THR A 88 -3.75 0.20 -12.68
CA THR A 88 -4.09 0.98 -11.47
C THR A 88 -2.83 1.46 -10.74
N PRO A 89 -2.88 2.61 -10.02
CA PRO A 89 -1.73 3.13 -9.29
C PRO A 89 -1.09 2.08 -8.37
N SER A 90 0.24 1.94 -8.40
CA SER A 90 0.99 0.93 -7.62
C SER A 90 0.72 0.98 -6.12
N LEU A 91 0.38 2.16 -5.61
CA LEU A 91 0.10 2.44 -4.19
C LEU A 91 -1.30 2.00 -3.74
N TRP A 92 -2.18 1.57 -4.65
CA TRP A 92 -3.51 1.08 -4.27
C TRP A 92 -3.44 -0.36 -3.75
N SER A 93 -4.17 -0.64 -2.67
CA SER A 93 -4.36 -2.01 -2.16
C SER A 93 -5.06 -2.88 -3.21
N VAL A 94 -4.90 -4.21 -3.09
CA VAL A 94 -5.58 -5.16 -3.97
C VAL A 94 -7.10 -4.96 -3.98
N PRO A 95 -7.78 -4.86 -2.81
CA PRO A 95 -9.23 -4.63 -2.78
C PRO A 95 -9.64 -3.33 -3.45
N ARG A 96 -8.91 -2.24 -3.21
CA ARG A 96 -9.21 -0.95 -3.82
C ARG A 96 -9.03 -0.97 -5.33
N SER A 97 -7.95 -1.59 -5.82
CA SER A 97 -7.66 -1.71 -7.24
C SER A 97 -8.73 -2.54 -7.94
N ALA A 98 -9.00 -3.74 -7.43
CA ALA A 98 -9.99 -4.64 -7.98
C ALA A 98 -11.39 -4.00 -7.98
N GLN A 99 -11.84 -3.45 -6.84
CA GLN A 99 -13.17 -2.84 -6.75
C GLN A 99 -13.36 -1.69 -7.74
N ARG A 100 -12.37 -0.83 -7.95
CA ARG A 100 -12.47 0.30 -8.89
C ARG A 100 -12.55 -0.15 -10.34
N VAL A 101 -11.80 -1.19 -10.70
CA VAL A 101 -11.86 -1.80 -12.03
C VAL A 101 -13.19 -2.49 -12.25
N LEU A 102 -13.67 -3.28 -11.28
CA LEU A 102 -14.96 -3.96 -11.34
C LEU A 102 -16.13 -2.98 -11.49
N GLU A 103 -16.13 -1.88 -10.73
CA GLU A 103 -17.13 -0.80 -10.85
C GLU A 103 -17.11 -0.13 -12.24
N ALA A 104 -15.94 0.01 -12.86
CA ALA A 104 -15.80 0.58 -14.19
C ALA A 104 -16.29 -0.39 -15.28
N LEU A 105 -15.86 -1.65 -15.22
CA LEU A 105 -16.27 -2.71 -16.15
C LEU A 105 -17.77 -2.97 -16.08
N ASN A 106 -18.33 -3.06 -14.87
CA ASN A 106 -19.77 -3.26 -14.69
C ASN A 106 -20.58 -2.12 -15.31
N ARG A 107 -20.20 -0.85 -15.08
CA ARG A 107 -20.87 0.29 -15.71
C ARG A 107 -20.75 0.28 -17.24
N TRP A 108 -19.66 -0.25 -17.77
CA TRP A 108 -19.50 -0.42 -19.21
C TRP A 108 -20.43 -1.53 -19.74
N LEU A 109 -20.46 -2.71 -19.11
CA LEU A 109 -21.35 -3.82 -19.48
C LEU A 109 -22.84 -3.46 -19.35
N CYS A 110 -23.24 -2.73 -18.30
CA CYS A 110 -24.61 -2.24 -18.16
C CYS A 110 -25.00 -1.31 -19.31
N ARG A 111 -24.08 -0.43 -19.75
CA ARG A 111 -24.35 0.46 -20.89
C ARG A 111 -24.51 -0.31 -22.19
N GLN A 112 -23.73 -1.37 -22.42
CA GLN A 112 -23.89 -2.23 -23.59
C GLN A 112 -25.20 -3.00 -23.55
N THR A 113 -25.54 -3.57 -22.38
CA THR A 113 -26.82 -4.24 -22.13
C THR A 113 -28.02 -3.35 -22.42
N LEU A 114 -27.95 -2.06 -22.07
CA LEU A 114 -28.99 -1.08 -22.38
C LEU A 114 -29.03 -0.64 -23.86
N ALA A 115 -27.92 -0.79 -24.59
CA ALA A 115 -27.79 -0.34 -25.98
C ALA A 115 -28.27 -1.36 -27.01
N GLY A 116 -28.50 -2.62 -26.63
CA GLY A 116 -29.01 -3.65 -27.54
C GLY A 116 -28.95 -5.05 -26.95
N GLU A 117 -27.83 -5.74 -27.17
CA GLU A 117 -27.67 -7.13 -26.72
C GLU A 117 -27.30 -7.18 -25.24
N SER A 118 -27.88 -8.14 -24.53
CA SER A 118 -27.58 -8.35 -23.11
C SER A 118 -26.13 -8.84 -22.95
N HIS A 119 -25.34 -8.13 -22.13
CA HIS A 119 -23.94 -8.43 -21.82
C HIS A 119 -23.81 -8.82 -20.35
N LEU A 120 -24.14 -10.07 -20.04
CA LEU A 120 -24.17 -10.58 -18.67
C LEU A 120 -23.20 -11.75 -18.50
N CYS A 121 -22.40 -11.71 -17.45
CA CYS A 121 -21.51 -12.80 -17.07
C CYS A 121 -21.33 -12.90 -15.55
N THR A 122 -20.88 -14.07 -15.10
CA THR A 122 -20.30 -14.24 -13.77
C THR A 122 -18.83 -13.79 -13.79
N LEU A 123 -18.23 -13.62 -12.61
CA LEU A 123 -16.81 -13.31 -12.48
C LEU A 123 -16.28 -13.81 -11.14
N SER A 124 -15.26 -14.67 -11.21
CA SER A 124 -14.45 -15.14 -10.10
C SER A 124 -13.00 -14.68 -10.30
N LEU A 125 -12.46 -13.99 -9.32
CA LEU A 125 -11.07 -13.50 -9.34
C LEU A 125 -10.30 -14.04 -8.14
N LEU A 126 -9.10 -14.53 -8.40
CA LEU A 126 -8.10 -14.86 -7.40
C LEU A 126 -6.86 -14.00 -7.66
N ILE A 127 -6.42 -13.26 -6.66
CA ILE A 127 -5.22 -12.43 -6.73
C ILE A 127 -4.26 -12.86 -5.63
N LEU A 128 -3.08 -13.36 -6.02
CA LEU A 128 -2.03 -13.77 -5.10
C LEU A 128 -1.00 -12.65 -4.98
N ARG A 129 -0.89 -12.03 -3.81
CA ARG A 129 0.09 -10.97 -3.55
C ARG A 129 0.75 -11.22 -2.20
N SER A 130 2.08 -11.13 -2.16
CA SER A 130 2.89 -11.38 -0.96
C SER A 130 2.59 -12.76 -0.36
N ARG A 131 1.90 -12.84 0.79
CA ARG A 131 1.50 -14.11 1.42
C ARG A 131 -0.02 -14.25 1.51
N THR A 132 -0.77 -13.50 0.72
CA THR A 132 -2.23 -13.41 0.81
C THR A 132 -2.88 -13.77 -0.52
N ALA A 133 -3.92 -14.59 -0.46
CA ALA A 133 -4.88 -14.80 -1.53
C ALA A 133 -6.08 -13.87 -1.31
N HIS A 134 -6.37 -13.02 -2.29
CA HIS A 134 -7.55 -12.16 -2.33
C HIS A 134 -8.56 -12.73 -3.33
N LEU A 135 -9.81 -12.88 -2.92
CA LEU A 135 -10.87 -13.47 -3.71
C LEU A 135 -11.97 -12.44 -3.94
N PHE A 136 -12.45 -12.33 -5.18
CA PHE A 136 -13.60 -11.51 -5.55
C PHE A 136 -14.58 -12.37 -6.32
N GLN A 137 -15.87 -12.29 -5.97
CA GLN A 137 -16.89 -13.15 -6.55
C GLN A 137 -18.15 -12.38 -6.93
N VAL A 138 -18.65 -12.66 -8.13
CA VAL A 138 -19.98 -12.28 -8.62
C VAL A 138 -20.54 -13.45 -9.46
N GLY A 139 -21.63 -14.07 -9.03
CA GLY A 139 -22.24 -15.21 -9.73
C GLY A 139 -21.93 -16.53 -9.03
N ASP A 140 -21.93 -17.63 -9.77
CA ASP A 140 -21.81 -19.01 -9.26
C ASP A 140 -20.60 -19.79 -9.78
N SER A 141 -19.71 -19.17 -10.56
CA SER A 141 -18.34 -19.69 -10.70
C SER A 141 -17.66 -19.79 -9.33
N ARG A 142 -16.88 -20.85 -9.09
CA ARG A 142 -16.36 -21.16 -7.74
C ARG A 142 -14.85 -21.15 -7.65
N ILE A 143 -14.35 -20.66 -6.53
CA ILE A 143 -12.94 -20.74 -6.14
C ILE A 143 -12.80 -21.76 -5.01
N TRP A 144 -11.90 -22.72 -5.19
CA TRP A 144 -11.59 -23.78 -4.24
C TRP A 144 -10.15 -23.71 -3.79
N ARG A 145 -9.85 -24.26 -2.60
CA ARG A 145 -8.49 -24.47 -2.10
C ARG A 145 -8.32 -25.89 -1.59
N LEU A 146 -7.38 -26.62 -2.16
CA LEU A 146 -6.88 -27.87 -1.60
C LEU A 146 -5.70 -27.55 -0.67
N ARG A 147 -5.89 -27.79 0.62
CA ARG A 147 -4.86 -27.69 1.67
C ARG A 147 -4.99 -28.88 2.60
N ASN A 148 -3.86 -29.49 3.00
CA ASN A 148 -3.83 -30.61 3.96
C ASN A 148 -4.88 -31.68 3.63
N GLU A 149 -4.90 -32.13 2.37
CA GLU A 149 -5.80 -33.19 1.93
C GLU A 149 -7.30 -32.86 2.01
N ARG A 150 -7.65 -31.56 2.05
CA ARG A 150 -9.02 -31.10 2.08
C ARG A 150 -9.24 -30.02 1.02
N LEU A 151 -10.04 -30.35 0.02
CA LEU A 151 -10.50 -29.38 -1.00
C LEU A 151 -11.65 -28.56 -0.43
N GLU A 152 -11.53 -27.28 -0.15
CA GLU A 152 -12.57 -26.41 0.43
C GLU A 152 -13.09 -25.40 -0.60
N CYS A 153 -14.40 -25.15 -0.63
CA CYS A 153 -14.97 -24.06 -1.42
C CYS A 153 -14.85 -22.75 -0.65
N LEU A 154 -14.23 -21.74 -1.25
CA LEU A 154 -13.97 -20.44 -0.63
C LEU A 154 -15.00 -19.38 -1.00
N THR A 155 -15.74 -19.58 -2.09
CA THR A 155 -16.81 -18.68 -2.55
C THR A 155 -18.20 -19.21 -2.18
N ARG A 156 -19.18 -18.32 -2.28
CA ARG A 156 -20.61 -18.62 -2.14
C ARG A 156 -21.31 -18.22 -3.42
N ASP A 157 -22.22 -19.06 -3.89
CA ASP A 157 -22.94 -18.79 -5.14
C ASP A 157 -23.95 -17.66 -4.94
N HIS A 158 -23.98 -16.73 -5.90
CA HIS A 158 -25.02 -15.72 -6.01
C HIS A 158 -26.18 -16.22 -6.85
N SER A 159 -26.83 -17.29 -6.40
CA SER A 159 -27.97 -17.91 -7.08
C SER A 159 -29.11 -18.23 -6.11
N ARG A 160 -30.32 -18.38 -6.66
CA ARG A 160 -31.51 -18.76 -5.90
C ARG A 160 -32.34 -19.77 -6.69
N MET A 161 -32.85 -20.78 -6.00
CA MET A 161 -33.83 -21.70 -6.57
C MET A 161 -35.20 -21.04 -6.68
N ILE A 162 -35.78 -21.04 -7.88
CA ILE A 162 -37.14 -20.59 -8.15
C ILE A 162 -37.95 -21.78 -8.66
N GLY A 163 -38.99 -22.17 -7.92
CA GLY A 163 -39.79 -23.36 -8.19
C GLY A 163 -39.02 -24.67 -7.97
N ASP A 164 -39.46 -25.75 -8.61
CA ASP A 164 -38.99 -27.10 -8.31
C ASP A 164 -37.66 -27.49 -8.98
N ASN A 165 -37.07 -26.66 -9.87
CA ASN A 165 -35.75 -26.99 -10.46
C ASN A 165 -35.02 -25.89 -11.26
N ARG A 166 -35.32 -24.60 -11.06
CA ARG A 166 -34.63 -23.53 -11.82
C ARG A 166 -33.76 -22.66 -10.92
N GLN A 167 -32.44 -22.84 -11.04
CA GLN A 167 -31.46 -21.95 -10.43
C GLN A 167 -31.38 -20.65 -11.26
N VAL A 168 -31.53 -19.51 -10.58
CA VAL A 168 -31.43 -18.19 -11.20
C VAL A 168 -30.38 -17.37 -10.47
N LEU A 169 -29.47 -16.76 -11.23
CA LEU A 169 -28.45 -15.87 -10.69
C LEU A 169 -29.08 -14.60 -10.11
N THR A 170 -28.68 -14.25 -8.89
CA THR A 170 -29.14 -13.06 -8.17
C THR A 170 -28.18 -11.89 -8.30
N ARG A 171 -26.91 -12.14 -8.66
CA ARG A 171 -25.90 -11.11 -8.94
C ARG A 171 -25.05 -11.53 -10.15
N VAL A 172 -24.93 -10.65 -11.12
CA VAL A 172 -24.11 -10.83 -12.34
C VAL A 172 -23.49 -9.50 -12.76
N MET A 173 -22.33 -9.57 -13.42
CA MET A 173 -21.75 -8.40 -14.08
C MET A 173 -22.66 -7.93 -15.21
N GLY A 174 -22.84 -6.62 -15.34
CA GLY A 174 -23.71 -6.01 -16.35
C GLY A 174 -25.21 -5.99 -16.00
N GLY A 175 -25.63 -6.67 -14.93
CA GLY A 175 -27.05 -6.81 -14.56
C GLY A 175 -27.66 -5.61 -13.84
N ASP A 176 -26.89 -4.94 -12.97
CA ASP A 176 -27.32 -3.73 -12.26
C ASP A 176 -26.19 -2.69 -12.28
N THR A 177 -26.58 -1.41 -12.35
CA THR A 177 -25.69 -0.26 -12.22
C THR A 177 -24.84 -0.27 -10.95
N ARG A 178 -25.36 -0.81 -9.84
CA ARG A 178 -24.62 -1.01 -8.60
C ARG A 178 -24.20 -2.47 -8.47
N LEU A 179 -22.91 -2.72 -8.57
CA LEU A 179 -22.34 -4.04 -8.38
C LEU A 179 -22.06 -4.29 -6.89
N ASP A 180 -22.55 -5.41 -6.37
CA ASP A 180 -22.20 -5.92 -5.05
C ASP A 180 -21.26 -7.13 -5.23
N VAL A 181 -20.00 -6.95 -4.85
CA VAL A 181 -18.93 -7.93 -5.04
C VAL A 181 -18.58 -8.53 -3.70
N ASP A 182 -18.66 -9.86 -3.60
CA ASP A 182 -18.19 -10.56 -2.41
C ASP A 182 -16.65 -10.54 -2.42
N TYR A 183 -16.06 -10.07 -1.32
CA TYR A 183 -14.61 -10.03 -1.12
C TYR A 183 -14.22 -10.85 0.10
N SER A 184 -13.17 -11.66 -0.03
CA SER A 184 -12.52 -12.32 1.09
C SER A 184 -11.01 -12.43 0.88
N SER A 185 -10.26 -12.67 1.95
CA SER A 185 -8.84 -12.93 1.88
C SER A 185 -8.41 -14.04 2.84
N SER A 186 -7.32 -14.73 2.51
CA SER A 186 -6.74 -15.75 3.37
C SER A 186 -5.23 -15.87 3.18
N ASP A 187 -4.54 -16.35 4.20
CA ASP A 187 -3.10 -16.59 4.14
C ASP A 187 -2.75 -17.74 3.20
N LEU A 188 -1.69 -17.56 2.44
CA LEU A 188 -1.08 -18.56 1.58
C LEU A 188 -0.15 -19.48 2.38
N GLN A 189 -0.15 -20.77 2.00
CA GLN A 189 0.80 -21.76 2.45
C GLN A 189 1.48 -22.41 1.25
N VAL A 190 2.75 -22.77 1.40
CA VAL A 190 3.45 -23.58 0.41
C VAL A 190 2.72 -24.92 0.29
N GLY A 191 2.43 -25.34 -0.95
CA GLY A 191 1.64 -26.52 -1.26
C GLY A 191 0.14 -26.27 -1.39
N ASP A 192 -0.36 -25.05 -1.15
CA ASP A 192 -1.74 -24.70 -1.48
C ASP A 192 -1.99 -24.88 -2.98
N VAL A 193 -3.13 -25.50 -3.32
CA VAL A 193 -3.61 -25.56 -4.70
C VAL A 193 -4.98 -24.88 -4.78
N PHE A 194 -5.07 -23.82 -5.56
CA PHE A 194 -6.32 -23.13 -5.85
C PHE A 194 -6.93 -23.63 -7.16
N LEU A 195 -8.24 -23.73 -7.19
CA LEU A 195 -9.01 -24.07 -8.40
C LEU A 195 -10.08 -23.03 -8.66
N LEU A 196 -10.20 -22.57 -9.89
CA LEU A 196 -11.34 -21.78 -10.36
C LEU A 196 -12.11 -22.66 -11.34
N THR A 197 -13.42 -22.80 -11.17
CA THR A 197 -14.25 -23.72 -11.97
C THR A 197 -15.59 -23.08 -12.34
N SER A 198 -16.01 -23.23 -13.60
CA SER A 198 -17.41 -23.00 -14.02
C SER A 198 -18.33 -24.11 -13.48
N ASP A 199 -19.63 -23.87 -13.49
CA ASP A 199 -20.67 -24.81 -13.05
C ASP A 199 -20.74 -26.08 -13.92
N GLY A 200 -20.40 -25.98 -15.21
CA GLY A 200 -20.19 -27.14 -16.10
C GLY A 200 -19.14 -28.13 -15.58
N VAL A 201 -18.21 -27.71 -14.72
CA VAL A 201 -17.27 -28.62 -14.04
C VAL A 201 -17.81 -29.06 -12.69
N HIS A 202 -18.09 -28.10 -11.79
CA HIS A 202 -18.37 -28.41 -10.39
C HIS A 202 -19.83 -28.85 -10.11
N GLY A 203 -20.71 -28.70 -11.10
CA GLY A 203 -22.07 -29.25 -11.09
C GLY A 203 -22.09 -30.76 -11.40
N PHE A 204 -21.12 -31.25 -12.17
CA PHE A 204 -21.06 -32.65 -12.63
C PHE A 204 -20.02 -33.50 -11.90
N LEU A 205 -19.11 -32.89 -11.15
CA LEU A 205 -18.11 -33.59 -10.36
C LEU A 205 -18.33 -33.40 -8.86
N SER A 206 -18.31 -34.51 -8.11
CA SER A 206 -18.29 -34.45 -6.66
C SER A 206 -16.96 -33.87 -6.14
N ARG A 207 -17.02 -33.23 -4.96
CA ARG A 207 -15.83 -32.70 -4.27
C ARG A 207 -14.72 -33.74 -4.08
N SER A 208 -15.07 -34.98 -3.76
CA SER A 208 -14.09 -36.06 -3.59
C SER A 208 -13.45 -36.46 -4.92
N ARG A 209 -14.21 -36.47 -6.02
CA ARG A 209 -13.68 -36.76 -7.35
C ARG A 209 -12.76 -35.65 -7.85
N MET A 210 -13.14 -34.38 -7.69
CA MET A 210 -12.28 -33.24 -8.01
C MET A 210 -10.96 -33.31 -7.23
N GLN A 211 -11.02 -33.54 -5.92
CA GLN A 211 -9.84 -33.70 -5.09
C GLN A 211 -8.94 -34.86 -5.56
N GLY A 212 -9.52 -36.01 -5.91
CA GLY A 212 -8.78 -37.16 -6.41
C GLY A 212 -8.01 -36.86 -7.71
N ILE A 213 -8.66 -36.16 -8.65
CA ILE A 213 -8.04 -35.78 -9.93
C ILE A 213 -6.86 -34.84 -9.70
N VAL A 214 -7.04 -33.77 -8.93
CA VAL A 214 -5.99 -32.77 -8.67
C VAL A 214 -4.75 -33.41 -8.04
N ARG A 215 -4.96 -34.34 -7.11
CA ARG A 215 -3.86 -35.05 -6.43
C ARG A 215 -3.12 -36.00 -7.37
N ALA A 216 -3.84 -36.70 -8.25
CA ALA A 216 -3.25 -37.69 -9.15
C ALA A 216 -2.41 -37.05 -10.26
N SER A 217 -2.77 -35.85 -10.72
CA SER A 217 -2.10 -35.22 -11.87
C SER A 217 -0.71 -34.67 -11.56
N GLY A 218 -0.48 -34.12 -10.37
CA GLY A 218 0.83 -33.54 -9.95
C GLY A 218 1.31 -32.30 -10.74
N GLN A 219 0.61 -31.94 -11.81
CA GLN A 219 0.87 -30.77 -12.66
C GLN A 219 -0.42 -29.98 -12.89
N PRO A 220 -0.42 -28.65 -12.71
CA PRO A 220 -1.62 -27.82 -12.87
C PRO A 220 -2.33 -27.95 -14.22
N GLU A 221 -1.62 -27.96 -15.35
CA GLU A 221 -2.23 -28.12 -16.67
C GLU A 221 -2.95 -29.45 -16.85
N VAL A 222 -2.30 -30.54 -16.42
CA VAL A 222 -2.88 -31.89 -16.50
C VAL A 222 -4.09 -31.99 -15.58
N ALA A 223 -4.04 -31.37 -14.40
CA ALA A 223 -5.17 -31.32 -13.46
C ALA A 223 -6.36 -30.56 -14.07
N ALA A 224 -6.15 -29.36 -14.60
CA ALA A 224 -7.19 -28.54 -15.21
C ALA A 224 -7.89 -29.28 -16.35
N ARG A 225 -7.11 -29.88 -17.26
CA ARG A 225 -7.64 -30.67 -18.38
C ARG A 225 -8.40 -31.91 -17.92
N SER A 226 -7.83 -32.67 -16.97
CA SER A 226 -8.46 -33.90 -16.45
C SER A 226 -9.77 -33.63 -15.73
N LEU A 227 -9.90 -32.49 -15.04
CA LEU A 227 -11.16 -32.07 -14.42
C LEU A 227 -12.24 -31.80 -15.47
N VAL A 228 -11.91 -31.05 -16.51
CA VAL A 228 -12.85 -30.77 -17.61
C VAL A 228 -13.24 -32.04 -18.37
N GLU A 229 -12.28 -32.88 -18.74
CA GLU A 229 -12.56 -34.15 -19.42
C GLU A 229 -13.40 -35.11 -18.56
N ALA A 230 -13.16 -35.16 -17.24
CA ALA A 230 -13.96 -35.97 -16.32
C ALA A 230 -15.39 -35.45 -16.16
N ALA A 231 -15.59 -34.13 -16.15
CA ALA A 231 -16.91 -33.51 -16.09
C ALA A 231 -17.69 -33.78 -17.40
N LEU A 232 -17.05 -33.62 -18.56
CA LEU A 232 -17.62 -33.95 -19.86
C LEU A 232 -18.02 -35.44 -19.94
N ALA A 233 -17.14 -36.35 -19.48
CA ALA A 233 -17.44 -37.78 -19.40
C ALA A 233 -18.57 -38.12 -18.39
N SER A 234 -18.86 -37.21 -17.45
CA SER A 234 -19.96 -37.34 -16.50
C SER A 234 -21.27 -36.71 -17.02
N GLY A 235 -21.29 -36.27 -18.28
CA GLY A 235 -22.48 -35.80 -18.97
C GLY A 235 -22.75 -34.30 -18.86
N SER A 236 -21.72 -33.47 -18.64
CA SER A 236 -21.88 -32.01 -18.66
C SER A 236 -22.51 -31.53 -19.96
N ASP A 237 -23.55 -30.70 -19.84
CA ASP A 237 -24.27 -30.06 -20.95
C ASP A 237 -23.94 -28.57 -21.13
N ASP A 238 -23.03 -28.03 -20.30
CA ASP A 238 -22.56 -26.64 -20.36
C ASP A 238 -21.10 -26.49 -20.86
N ASN A 239 -20.65 -25.24 -21.03
CA ASN A 239 -19.25 -24.87 -21.18
C ASN A 239 -18.46 -25.24 -19.91
N LEU A 240 -17.24 -25.73 -20.10
CA LEU A 240 -16.43 -26.28 -19.03
C LEU A 240 -15.10 -25.56 -18.94
N SER A 241 -14.88 -24.86 -17.84
CA SER A 241 -13.64 -24.13 -17.62
C SER A 241 -13.04 -24.44 -16.26
N CYS A 242 -11.73 -24.68 -16.26
CA CYS A 242 -10.96 -24.88 -15.04
C CYS A 242 -9.60 -24.19 -15.12
N GLN A 243 -9.24 -23.49 -14.05
CA GLN A 243 -7.88 -23.03 -13.79
C GLN A 243 -7.37 -23.65 -12.49
N VAL A 244 -6.09 -24.01 -12.46
CA VAL A 244 -5.38 -24.58 -11.31
C VAL A 244 -4.13 -23.76 -11.06
N LEU A 245 -3.94 -23.31 -9.82
CA LEU A 245 -2.74 -22.60 -9.38
C LEU A 245 -2.14 -23.33 -8.18
N GLN A 246 -0.91 -23.80 -8.31
CA GLN A 246 -0.16 -24.44 -7.24
C GLN A 246 0.90 -23.48 -6.70
N VAL A 247 0.89 -23.25 -5.38
CA VAL A 247 1.87 -22.43 -4.68
C VAL A 247 3.09 -23.29 -4.33
N ASP A 248 4.18 -23.12 -5.06
CA ASP A 248 5.42 -23.88 -4.86
C ASP A 248 6.37 -23.20 -3.86
N GLY A 249 6.29 -21.87 -3.77
CA GLY A 249 7.12 -21.08 -2.87
C GLY A 249 6.41 -19.80 -2.46
N LEU A 250 6.72 -19.31 -1.28
CA LEU A 250 6.25 -18.03 -0.80
C LEU A 250 7.44 -17.13 -0.50
N PRO A 251 7.27 -15.81 -0.62
CA PRO A 251 8.29 -14.89 -0.16
C PRO A 251 8.57 -15.17 1.31
N ASP A 252 9.85 -15.08 1.64
CA ASP A 252 10.42 -15.55 2.90
C ASP A 252 9.53 -15.19 4.11
N ALA A 253 9.03 -16.20 4.80
CA ALA A 253 8.31 -16.06 6.07
C ALA A 253 9.22 -15.57 7.20
N SER A 254 10.52 -15.44 6.93
CA SER A 254 11.56 -15.05 7.88
C SER A 254 11.29 -13.69 8.53
N ALA A 255 10.51 -12.81 7.90
CA ALA A 255 10.06 -11.57 8.53
C ALA A 255 9.15 -11.83 9.74
N ASP A 256 7.98 -12.45 9.55
CA ASP A 256 6.97 -12.66 10.59
C ASP A 256 7.38 -13.72 11.62
N GLU A 257 8.13 -14.75 11.20
CA GLU A 257 8.64 -15.78 12.09
C GLU A 257 9.85 -15.29 12.90
N ALA A 258 10.76 -14.49 12.33
CA ALA A 258 11.80 -13.81 13.12
C ALA A 258 11.20 -12.72 14.03
N LEU A 259 10.10 -12.08 13.63
CA LEU A 259 9.32 -11.17 14.48
C LEU A 259 8.74 -11.91 15.70
N ARG A 260 8.13 -13.08 15.50
CA ARG A 260 7.60 -13.94 16.58
C ARG A 260 8.70 -14.55 17.46
N GLN A 261 9.79 -15.04 16.85
CA GLN A 261 10.95 -15.56 17.59
C GLN A 261 11.63 -14.43 18.39
N ARG A 262 11.79 -13.23 17.83
CA ARG A 262 12.31 -12.07 18.60
C ARG A 262 11.38 -11.64 19.72
N GLY A 263 10.07 -11.62 19.48
CA GLY A 263 9.08 -11.33 20.52
C GLY A 263 9.10 -12.33 21.69
N SER A 264 9.68 -13.51 21.51
CA SER A 264 9.86 -14.52 22.56
C SER A 264 11.18 -14.43 23.34
N LEU A 265 12.11 -13.54 22.95
CA LEU A 265 13.35 -13.32 23.71
C LEU A 265 13.03 -12.66 25.07
N PRO A 266 13.78 -13.02 26.14
CA PRO A 266 13.59 -12.39 27.44
C PRO A 266 13.97 -10.91 27.37
N LEU A 267 13.33 -10.09 28.21
CA LEU A 267 13.77 -8.70 28.39
C LEU A 267 15.17 -8.66 29.02
N PRO A 268 16.00 -7.67 28.67
CA PRO A 268 17.32 -7.54 29.26
C PRO A 268 17.23 -7.27 30.76
N PRO A 269 18.16 -7.81 31.56
CA PRO A 269 18.31 -7.41 32.96
C PRO A 269 18.72 -5.93 33.05
N PRO A 270 18.60 -5.28 34.23
CA PRO A 270 19.07 -3.91 34.41
C PRO A 270 20.53 -3.73 33.95
N LEU A 271 20.74 -2.88 32.94
CA LEU A 271 22.05 -2.69 32.29
C LEU A 271 22.78 -1.48 32.88
N SER A 272 23.71 -1.75 33.80
CA SER A 272 24.61 -0.73 34.39
C SER A 272 25.93 -0.62 33.61
N PRO A 273 26.64 0.52 33.68
CA PRO A 273 27.97 0.68 33.11
C PRO A 273 28.93 -0.47 33.50
N GLY A 274 29.64 -1.02 32.52
CA GLY A 274 30.58 -2.14 32.66
C GLY A 274 29.99 -3.52 32.43
N ILE A 275 28.66 -3.69 32.40
CA ILE A 275 28.03 -4.96 32.05
C ILE A 275 28.30 -5.30 30.57
N ARG A 276 28.51 -6.58 30.26
CA ARG A 276 28.64 -7.08 28.89
C ARG A 276 27.39 -7.87 28.47
N VAL A 277 26.88 -7.61 27.27
CA VAL A 277 25.73 -8.31 26.65
C VAL A 277 26.08 -8.61 25.21
N ASP A 278 26.08 -9.88 24.83
CA ASP A 278 26.32 -10.37 23.46
C ASP A 278 27.53 -9.72 22.73
N GLY A 279 28.63 -9.51 23.47
CA GLY A 279 29.86 -8.90 22.95
C GLY A 279 29.94 -7.37 23.09
N PHE A 280 28.86 -6.71 23.49
CA PHE A 280 28.80 -5.27 23.74
C PHE A 280 29.02 -4.93 25.21
N THR A 281 29.85 -3.94 25.50
CA THR A 281 30.07 -3.42 26.86
C THR A 281 29.27 -2.13 27.06
N ILE A 282 28.39 -2.10 28.06
CA ILE A 282 27.60 -0.91 28.41
C ILE A 282 28.54 0.18 28.94
N LYS A 283 28.56 1.35 28.30
CA LYS A 283 29.37 2.50 28.75
C LYS A 283 28.55 3.41 29.65
N ARG A 284 27.34 3.78 29.23
CA ARG A 284 26.41 4.63 29.98
C ARG A 284 25.00 4.57 29.40
N GLU A 285 24.01 4.92 30.20
CA GLU A 285 22.65 5.21 29.71
C GLU A 285 22.65 6.55 28.96
N LEU A 286 22.01 6.58 27.80
CA LEU A 286 21.77 7.78 26.99
C LEU A 286 20.40 8.39 27.29
N TYR A 287 19.39 7.53 27.45
CA TYR A 287 18.01 7.94 27.65
C TYR A 287 17.19 6.79 28.23
N ALA A 288 16.25 7.09 29.12
CA ALA A 288 15.27 6.15 29.64
C ALA A 288 13.86 6.73 29.54
N SER A 289 12.93 5.90 29.09
CA SER A 289 11.50 6.24 28.99
C SER A 289 10.64 5.05 29.40
N VAL A 290 9.34 5.31 29.56
CA VAL A 290 8.33 4.26 29.80
C VAL A 290 8.32 3.21 28.70
N ARG A 291 8.76 3.54 27.48
CA ARG A 291 8.73 2.62 26.34
C ARG A 291 10.05 1.90 26.11
N SER A 292 11.18 2.59 26.28
CA SER A 292 12.49 2.04 25.94
C SER A 292 13.62 2.73 26.68
N HIS A 293 14.73 2.01 26.84
CA HIS A 293 15.99 2.53 27.34
C HIS A 293 17.04 2.46 26.24
N LEU A 294 17.89 3.48 26.15
CA LEU A 294 19.00 3.60 25.20
C LEU A 294 20.31 3.60 25.96
N TYR A 295 21.24 2.73 25.55
CA TYR A 295 22.56 2.61 26.15
C TYR A 295 23.63 2.85 25.08
N LEU A 296 24.62 3.68 25.41
CA LEU A 296 25.86 3.74 24.64
C LEU A 296 26.67 2.49 24.97
N VAL A 297 27.06 1.75 23.93
CA VAL A 297 27.84 0.53 24.06
C VAL A 297 29.09 0.57 23.20
N GLU A 298 30.02 -0.32 23.51
CA GLU A 298 31.27 -0.48 22.79
C GLU A 298 31.49 -1.96 22.49
N ASP A 299 31.80 -2.29 21.23
CA ASP A 299 32.17 -3.65 20.85
C ASP A 299 33.63 -3.98 21.19
N GLU A 300 34.06 -5.21 20.93
CA GLU A 300 35.43 -5.66 21.23
C GLU A 300 36.51 -4.92 20.42
N SER A 301 36.14 -4.27 19.31
CA SER A 301 37.05 -3.46 18.49
C SER A 301 37.17 -2.02 18.99
N GLY A 302 36.43 -1.65 20.04
CA GLY A 302 36.38 -0.28 20.57
C GLY A 302 35.40 0.62 19.81
N LYS A 303 34.58 0.07 18.91
CA LYS A 303 33.63 0.87 18.13
C LYS A 303 32.36 1.12 18.95
N GLN A 304 31.91 2.37 18.96
CA GLN A 304 30.71 2.79 19.68
C GLN A 304 29.43 2.59 18.86
N SER A 305 28.38 2.15 19.54
CA SER A 305 27.03 1.99 19.00
C SER A 305 25.98 2.14 20.11
N VAL A 306 24.70 1.99 19.78
CA VAL A 306 23.59 2.13 20.73
C VAL A 306 22.80 0.84 20.80
N LEU A 307 22.50 0.39 22.02
CA LEU A 307 21.48 -0.63 22.26
C LEU A 307 20.20 0.03 22.74
N LYS A 308 19.10 -0.19 22.02
CA LYS A 308 17.74 0.14 22.45
C LYS A 308 17.11 -1.10 23.04
N THR A 309 16.58 -1.01 24.24
CA THR A 309 15.87 -2.11 24.91
C THR A 309 14.44 -1.70 25.25
N PRO A 310 13.47 -2.62 25.32
CA PRO A 310 12.17 -2.31 25.89
C PRO A 310 12.33 -1.92 27.36
N SER A 311 11.41 -1.10 27.87
CA SER A 311 11.31 -0.90 29.32
C SER A 311 10.80 -2.17 29.99
N VAL A 312 11.31 -2.50 31.18
CA VAL A 312 10.83 -3.64 31.99
C VAL A 312 9.34 -3.54 32.32
N ASN A 313 8.78 -2.33 32.33
CA ASN A 313 7.36 -2.10 32.58
C ASN A 313 6.44 -2.56 31.43
N LEU A 314 7.02 -2.94 30.27
CA LEU A 314 6.28 -3.43 29.10
C LEU A 314 6.26 -4.95 28.99
N GLU A 315 6.76 -5.69 29.99
CA GLU A 315 6.83 -7.17 29.96
C GLU A 315 5.46 -7.82 29.68
N ASP A 316 4.40 -7.26 30.26
CA ASP A 316 3.01 -7.73 30.08
C ASP A 316 2.27 -7.06 28.90
N ASP A 317 2.86 -6.04 28.27
CA ASP A 317 2.24 -5.28 27.17
C ASP A 317 2.68 -5.84 25.81
N ARG A 318 1.97 -6.88 25.36
CA ARG A 318 2.24 -7.56 24.09
C ARG A 318 2.22 -6.59 22.89
N ASP A 319 1.29 -5.64 22.86
CA ASP A 319 1.17 -4.69 21.76
C ASP A 319 2.36 -3.72 21.72
N ALA A 320 2.91 -3.34 22.87
CA ALA A 320 4.12 -2.53 22.94
C ALA A 320 5.37 -3.32 22.52
N LEU A 321 5.48 -4.59 22.91
CA LEU A 321 6.58 -5.46 22.48
C LEU A 321 6.52 -5.76 20.98
N GLU A 322 5.35 -6.05 20.42
CA GLU A 322 5.17 -6.22 18.98
C GLU A 322 5.61 -4.97 18.21
N ARG A 323 5.20 -3.77 18.67
CA ARG A 323 5.66 -2.50 18.08
C ARG A 323 7.17 -2.32 18.17
N PHE A 324 7.79 -2.72 19.28
CA PHE A 324 9.23 -2.66 19.45
C PHE A 324 9.97 -3.58 18.46
N VAL A 325 9.46 -4.80 18.22
CA VAL A 325 10.07 -5.70 17.24
C VAL A 325 9.84 -5.19 15.81
N MET A 326 8.63 -4.68 15.52
CA MET A 326 8.30 -4.06 14.23
C MET A 326 9.20 -2.87 13.92
N GLU A 327 9.49 -2.01 14.91
CA GLU A 327 10.41 -0.89 14.75
C GLU A 327 11.80 -1.36 14.25
N GLY A 328 12.40 -2.33 14.94
CA GLY A 328 13.70 -2.86 14.55
C GLY A 328 13.66 -3.54 13.17
N TRP A 329 12.56 -4.21 12.85
CA TRP A 329 12.34 -4.84 11.54
C TRP A 329 12.26 -3.82 10.40
N VAL A 330 11.56 -2.70 10.61
CA VAL A 330 11.50 -1.58 9.66
C VAL A 330 12.89 -0.96 9.51
N GLY A 331 13.55 -0.64 10.61
CA GLY A 331 14.87 -0.01 10.62
C GLY A 331 15.94 -0.78 9.86
N GLN A 332 15.92 -2.12 9.87
CA GLN A 332 16.87 -2.95 9.11
C GLN A 332 16.75 -2.82 7.58
N ARG A 333 15.57 -2.42 7.09
CA ARG A 333 15.26 -2.31 5.66
C ARG A 333 15.50 -0.90 5.11
N LEU A 334 15.62 0.08 6.00
CA LEU A 334 15.84 1.46 5.64
C LEU A 334 17.34 1.72 5.44
N ARG A 335 17.72 2.15 4.23
CA ARG A 335 19.09 2.55 3.91
C ARG A 335 19.09 3.92 3.25
N ASN A 336 19.37 4.95 4.05
CA ASN A 336 19.53 6.32 3.60
C ASN A 336 20.37 7.11 4.61
N ALA A 337 21.14 8.09 4.15
CA ALA A 337 21.97 8.92 5.03
C ALA A 337 21.16 9.76 6.04
N HIS A 338 19.90 10.06 5.72
CA HIS A 338 19.00 10.86 6.57
C HIS A 338 18.08 10.02 7.47
N LEU A 339 18.34 8.72 7.61
CA LEU A 339 17.59 7.80 8.46
C LEU A 339 18.55 7.10 9.42
N LEU A 340 18.12 6.87 10.65
CA LEU A 340 18.88 6.07 11.61
C LEU A 340 19.16 4.68 11.06
N ARG A 341 20.45 4.30 11.02
CA ARG A 341 20.86 2.98 10.58
C ARG A 341 20.72 1.96 11.71
N THR A 342 19.97 0.90 11.43
CA THR A 342 20.02 -0.31 12.25
C THR A 342 21.23 -1.14 11.87
N LEU A 343 21.99 -1.58 12.87
CA LEU A 343 23.19 -2.40 12.73
C LEU A 343 22.83 -3.89 12.85
N PRO A 344 23.64 -4.79 12.26
CA PRO A 344 23.45 -6.23 12.41
C PRO A 344 23.47 -6.65 13.88
N LEU A 345 22.64 -7.62 14.21
CA LEU A 345 22.65 -8.28 15.51
C LEU A 345 23.50 -9.55 15.46
N PRO A 346 23.99 -10.04 16.61
CA PRO A 346 24.58 -11.38 16.72
C PRO A 346 23.58 -12.47 16.29
N ASP A 347 24.09 -13.62 15.86
CA ASP A 347 23.24 -14.73 15.37
C ASP A 347 22.25 -15.24 16.43
N ASN A 348 22.67 -15.26 17.71
CA ASN A 348 21.86 -15.71 18.85
C ASN A 348 21.90 -14.65 19.97
N PRO A 349 21.06 -13.60 19.91
CA PRO A 349 20.98 -12.61 20.97
C PRO A 349 20.42 -13.24 22.26
N SER A 350 20.98 -12.87 23.41
CA SER A 350 20.56 -13.42 24.72
C SER A 350 19.28 -12.78 25.26
N CYS A 351 18.88 -11.61 24.74
CA CYS A 351 17.70 -10.87 25.16
C CYS A 351 17.16 -9.96 24.03
N LEU A 352 15.99 -9.36 24.24
CA LEU A 352 15.35 -8.48 23.26
C LEU A 352 15.98 -7.07 23.28
N TYR A 353 16.64 -6.70 22.18
CA TYR A 353 17.13 -5.34 21.94
C TYR A 353 17.26 -5.05 20.44
N GLN A 354 17.45 -3.77 20.10
CA GLN A 354 17.84 -3.30 18.77
C GLN A 354 19.27 -2.76 18.85
N HIS A 355 20.08 -3.04 17.83
CA HIS A 355 21.42 -2.50 17.69
C HIS A 355 21.41 -1.38 16.66
N LEU A 356 21.75 -0.17 17.07
CA LEU A 356 21.62 1.06 16.30
C LEU A 356 22.99 1.73 16.21
N GLU A 357 23.21 2.50 15.15
CA GLU A 357 24.40 3.35 15.11
C GLU A 357 24.33 4.44 16.20
N PHE A 358 25.50 4.87 16.67
CA PHE A 358 25.60 6.05 17.52
C PHE A 358 25.64 7.30 16.65
N ILE A 359 24.75 8.25 16.94
CA ILE A 359 24.75 9.59 16.33
C ILE A 359 25.34 10.55 17.36
N ASP A 360 26.50 11.11 17.05
CA ASP A 360 27.09 12.18 17.85
C ASP A 360 26.41 13.51 17.48
N GLY A 361 25.42 13.89 18.28
CA GLY A 361 24.53 15.01 17.97
C GLY A 361 23.45 15.22 19.01
N VAL A 362 22.54 16.15 18.69
CA VAL A 362 21.41 16.52 19.55
C VAL A 362 20.10 16.36 18.79
N THR A 363 18.97 16.27 19.50
CA THR A 363 17.66 16.31 18.85
C THR A 363 17.42 17.69 18.23
N LEU A 364 16.59 17.77 17.19
CA LEU A 364 16.22 19.05 16.58
C LEU A 364 15.53 19.96 17.61
N GLN A 365 14.78 19.39 18.56
CA GLN A 365 14.20 20.12 19.68
C GLN A 365 15.26 20.84 20.52
N GLN A 366 16.36 20.17 20.83
CA GLN A 366 17.48 20.75 21.57
C GLN A 366 18.27 21.73 20.70
N TRP A 367 18.53 21.36 19.44
CA TRP A 367 19.22 22.20 18.47
C TRP A 367 18.54 23.56 18.30
N LEU A 368 17.20 23.58 18.18
CA LEU A 368 16.41 24.82 18.08
C LEU A 368 16.49 25.72 19.32
N LYS A 369 16.66 25.13 20.51
CA LYS A 369 16.85 25.89 21.75
C LYS A 369 18.25 26.48 21.86
N GLU A 370 19.25 25.75 21.39
CA GLU A 370 20.67 26.16 21.42
C GLU A 370 21.02 27.15 20.30
N HIS A 371 20.30 27.11 19.17
CA HIS A 371 20.54 27.91 17.98
C HIS A 371 19.32 28.76 17.54
N PRO A 372 18.74 29.61 18.41
CA PRO A 372 17.53 30.36 18.08
C PRO A 372 17.74 31.35 16.92
N ASP A 373 18.92 31.98 16.87
CA ASP A 373 19.26 33.08 15.95
C ASP A 373 19.98 32.61 14.66
N VAL A 374 20.07 31.30 14.42
CA VAL A 374 20.72 30.75 13.24
C VAL A 374 20.02 31.19 11.95
N ALA A 375 20.83 31.36 10.89
CA ALA A 375 20.38 31.91 9.62
C ALA A 375 19.24 31.08 8.99
N VAL A 376 18.33 31.76 8.29
CA VAL A 376 17.18 31.12 7.63
C VAL A 376 17.64 30.08 6.61
N GLU A 377 18.74 30.37 5.91
CA GLU A 377 19.35 29.49 4.91
C GLU A 377 19.75 28.14 5.50
N GLU A 378 20.31 28.14 6.71
CA GLU A 378 20.74 26.93 7.41
C GLU A 378 19.52 26.12 7.89
N LYS A 379 18.49 26.79 8.40
CA LYS A 379 17.20 26.15 8.75
C LYS A 379 16.55 25.50 7.54
N LEU A 380 16.58 26.17 6.37
CA LEU A 380 16.07 25.61 5.12
C LEU A 380 16.93 24.46 4.60
N TYR A 381 18.24 24.48 4.85
CA TYR A 381 19.13 23.37 4.53
C TYR A 381 18.79 22.11 5.36
N LEU A 382 18.53 22.26 6.66
CA LEU A 382 18.06 21.16 7.51
C LEU A 382 16.68 20.65 7.05
N ALA A 383 15.76 21.55 6.67
CA ALA A 383 14.45 21.21 6.14
C ALA A 383 14.53 20.38 4.84
N ASP A 384 15.47 20.72 3.96
CA ASP A 384 15.74 19.98 2.73
C ASP A 384 16.17 18.53 3.00
N GLN A 385 17.07 18.35 3.97
CA GLN A 385 17.54 17.04 4.40
C GLN A 385 16.42 16.21 5.04
N LEU A 386 15.61 16.83 5.92
CA LEU A 386 14.43 16.20 6.52
C LEU A 386 13.49 15.64 5.44
N LEU A 387 13.13 16.46 4.44
CA LEU A 387 12.26 16.01 3.35
C LEU A 387 12.92 14.92 2.48
N ASN A 388 14.25 14.90 2.37
CA ASN A 388 14.95 13.80 1.70
C ASN A 388 14.84 12.48 2.49
N GLY A 389 14.94 12.54 3.83
CA GLY A 389 14.69 11.39 4.71
C GLY A 389 13.25 10.88 4.62
N ILE A 390 12.27 11.78 4.69
CA ILE A 390 10.84 11.45 4.55
C ILE A 390 10.56 10.79 3.20
N ARG A 391 11.14 11.34 2.11
CA ARG A 391 11.04 10.74 0.79
C ARG A 391 11.60 9.31 0.75
N ALA A 392 12.69 9.04 1.46
CA ALA A 392 13.28 7.71 1.52
C ALA A 392 12.36 6.72 2.24
N LEU A 393 11.69 7.14 3.33
CA LEU A 393 10.65 6.35 4.00
C LEU A 393 9.48 6.05 3.07
N HIS A 394 8.91 7.07 2.43
CA HIS A 394 7.74 6.91 1.55
C HIS A 394 8.04 6.02 0.34
N ARG A 395 9.26 6.09 -0.22
CA ARG A 395 9.71 5.18 -1.30
C ARG A 395 9.86 3.73 -0.86
N ALA A 396 10.07 3.49 0.44
CA ALA A 396 10.08 2.16 1.03
C ALA A 396 8.69 1.71 1.49
N ASP A 397 7.62 2.42 1.10
CA ASP A 397 6.24 2.18 1.54
C ASP A 397 6.05 2.25 3.07
N VAL A 398 6.90 3.03 3.74
CA VAL A 398 6.85 3.31 5.18
C VAL A 398 6.39 4.74 5.41
N ILE A 399 5.33 4.92 6.18
CA ILE A 399 4.90 6.22 6.73
C ILE A 399 5.43 6.33 8.14
N HIS A 400 6.03 7.45 8.52
CA HIS A 400 6.59 7.61 9.86
C HIS A 400 5.50 7.70 10.93
N GLY A 401 4.48 8.55 10.70
CA GLY A 401 3.30 8.66 11.55
C GLY A 401 3.46 9.37 12.90
N ASP A 402 4.68 9.78 13.27
CA ASP A 402 4.99 10.50 14.53
C ASP A 402 6.22 11.41 14.34
N LEU A 403 6.22 12.21 13.26
CA LEU A 403 7.28 13.19 13.03
C LEU A 403 7.13 14.38 13.97
N LYS A 404 8.19 14.65 14.73
CA LYS A 404 8.34 15.77 15.66
C LYS A 404 9.83 16.07 15.87
N PRO A 405 10.20 17.25 16.40
CA PRO A 405 11.61 17.61 16.60
C PRO A 405 12.38 16.67 17.53
N ASP A 406 11.73 15.95 18.44
CA ASP A 406 12.36 14.92 19.28
C ASP A 406 12.80 13.67 18.48
N ASN A 407 12.12 13.38 17.36
CA ASN A 407 12.38 12.23 16.48
C ASN A 407 13.30 12.59 15.30
N ILE A 408 13.99 13.73 15.39
CA ILE A 408 14.95 14.20 14.39
C ILE A 408 16.23 14.54 15.14
N MET A 409 17.37 14.03 14.70
CA MET A 409 18.68 14.38 15.23
C MET A 409 19.47 15.20 14.20
N VAL A 410 20.26 16.13 14.70
CA VAL A 410 21.27 16.89 13.94
C VAL A 410 22.63 16.50 14.51
N ASP A 411 23.47 15.87 13.69
CA ASP A 411 24.82 15.50 14.10
C ASP A 411 25.78 16.70 14.05
N THR A 412 27.00 16.51 14.56
CA THR A 412 28.02 17.57 14.61
C THR A 412 28.44 18.11 13.24
N ASP A 413 28.19 17.36 12.16
CA ASP A 413 28.46 17.78 10.78
C ASP A 413 27.25 18.49 10.13
N GLY A 414 26.14 18.64 10.86
CA GLY A 414 24.91 19.25 10.38
C GLY A 414 24.04 18.33 9.52
N LEU A 415 24.27 17.01 9.58
CA LEU A 415 23.44 16.03 8.89
C LEU A 415 22.18 15.72 9.72
N VAL A 416 21.02 15.82 9.07
CA VAL A 416 19.72 15.47 9.67
C VAL A 416 19.49 13.97 9.56
N ARG A 417 19.16 13.31 10.68
CA ARG A 417 18.69 11.92 10.71
C ARG A 417 17.34 11.80 11.40
N ILE A 418 16.41 11.16 10.73
CA ILE A 418 15.12 10.76 11.32
C ILE A 418 15.34 9.50 12.16
N VAL A 419 14.86 9.53 13.40
CA VAL A 419 15.00 8.44 14.39
C VAL A 419 13.62 8.01 14.88
N ASP A 420 13.57 6.89 15.62
CA ASP A 420 12.36 6.30 16.23
C ASP A 420 11.26 5.88 15.23
N PHE A 421 11.34 4.64 14.78
CA PHE A 421 10.36 4.05 13.84
C PHE A 421 9.21 3.33 14.56
N GLY A 422 9.03 3.53 15.87
CA GLY A 422 8.07 2.81 16.71
C GLY A 422 6.59 3.11 16.43
N SER A 423 6.30 4.11 15.61
CA SER A 423 4.96 4.49 15.16
C SER A 423 4.77 4.32 13.65
N CYS A 424 5.74 3.71 12.96
CA CYS A 424 5.73 3.58 11.51
C CYS A 424 4.60 2.68 11.00
N HIS A 425 3.94 3.14 9.93
CA HIS A 425 2.94 2.37 9.21
C HIS A 425 3.50 1.80 7.90
N CYS A 426 3.51 0.48 7.76
CA CYS A 426 3.99 -0.20 6.56
C CYS A 426 2.80 -0.59 5.68
N ARG A 427 2.76 -0.13 4.43
CA ARG A 427 1.65 -0.47 3.52
C ARG A 427 1.65 -1.97 3.21
N GLY A 428 0.55 -2.64 3.55
CA GLY A 428 0.37 -4.08 3.30
C GLY A 428 0.51 -4.98 4.53
N MET A 429 0.78 -4.40 5.71
CA MET A 429 0.70 -5.10 7.00
C MET A 429 -0.54 -4.62 7.78
N GLU A 430 -1.31 -5.53 8.36
CA GLU A 430 -2.35 -5.16 9.32
C GLU A 430 -1.67 -4.65 10.58
N GLN A 431 -1.83 -3.35 10.87
CA GLN A 431 -1.29 -2.73 12.08
C GLN A 431 -2.45 -2.10 12.86
N HIS A 432 -2.50 -2.37 14.16
CA HIS A 432 -3.48 -1.76 15.04
C HIS A 432 -3.21 -0.26 15.15
N ASN A 433 -4.23 0.56 14.84
CA ASN A 433 -4.19 2.01 15.03
C ASN A 433 -4.15 2.30 16.54
N ALA A 434 -2.95 2.43 17.11
CA ALA A 434 -2.81 2.95 18.46
C ALA A 434 -3.15 4.45 18.46
N GLY A 435 -3.91 4.90 19.47
CA GLY A 435 -4.26 6.31 19.61
C GLY A 435 -3.02 7.23 19.70
N ILE A 436 -3.16 8.46 19.22
CA ILE A 436 -2.06 9.44 19.17
C ILE A 436 -1.66 9.88 20.59
N PRO A 437 -0.38 9.78 20.98
CA PRO A 437 0.10 10.30 22.26
C PRO A 437 -0.18 11.81 22.42
N LEU A 438 -0.47 12.27 23.65
CA LEU A 438 -0.84 13.66 23.93
C LEU A 438 0.18 14.71 23.41
N GLY A 439 1.49 14.45 23.49
CA GLY A 439 2.54 15.36 23.01
C GLY A 439 2.80 15.34 21.49
N THR A 440 2.35 14.29 20.79
CA THR A 440 2.43 14.19 19.32
C THR A 440 1.37 15.05 18.62
N ARG A 441 0.31 15.45 19.34
CA ARG A 441 -0.80 16.24 18.79
C ARG A 441 -0.35 17.57 18.19
N ASP A 442 0.69 18.20 18.74
CA ASP A 442 1.17 19.51 18.30
C ASP A 442 1.80 19.49 16.89
N TYR A 443 2.19 18.32 16.39
CA TYR A 443 2.75 18.13 15.05
C TYR A 443 1.86 17.26 14.16
N SER A 444 0.78 16.69 14.72
CA SER A 444 -0.09 15.76 14.01
C SER A 444 -0.97 16.46 12.99
N ALA A 445 -1.18 15.81 11.85
CA ALA A 445 -2.17 16.26 10.88
C ALA A 445 -3.59 16.14 11.44
N PRO A 446 -4.51 17.06 11.09
CA PRO A 446 -5.88 17.07 11.61
C PRO A 446 -6.62 15.73 11.43
N GLU A 447 -6.45 15.09 10.27
CA GLU A 447 -7.09 13.81 9.98
C GLU A 447 -6.64 12.68 10.90
N LEU A 448 -5.42 12.73 11.45
CA LEU A 448 -4.95 11.74 12.42
C LEU A 448 -5.68 11.94 13.75
N LEU A 449 -5.92 13.19 14.16
CA LEU A 449 -6.69 13.51 15.35
C LEU A 449 -8.14 13.01 15.26
N ASP A 450 -8.68 12.97 14.04
CA ASP A 450 -9.99 12.39 13.70
C ASP A 450 -9.98 10.85 13.62
N GLY A 451 -8.83 10.21 13.86
CA GLY A 451 -8.67 8.75 13.86
C GLY A 451 -8.38 8.14 12.48
N ALA A 452 -8.05 8.93 11.47
CA ALA A 452 -7.58 8.40 10.19
C ALA A 452 -6.19 7.74 10.35
N ALA A 453 -5.91 6.75 9.50
CA ALA A 453 -4.60 6.12 9.46
C ALA A 453 -3.51 7.08 8.94
N PRO A 454 -2.26 6.97 9.41
CA PRO A 454 -1.12 7.68 8.86
C PRO A 454 -1.00 7.56 7.33
N SER A 455 -0.66 8.67 6.68
CA SER A 455 -0.46 8.76 5.23
C SER A 455 0.78 9.59 4.89
N GLU A 456 1.22 9.55 3.63
CA GLU A 456 2.31 10.42 3.18
C GLU A 456 1.97 11.88 3.44
N GLN A 457 0.73 12.28 3.16
CA GLN A 457 0.25 13.65 3.35
C GLN A 457 0.19 14.06 4.81
N SER A 458 0.07 13.12 5.76
CA SER A 458 0.15 13.44 7.18
C SER A 458 1.59 13.68 7.62
N ASP A 459 2.55 12.89 7.14
CA ASP A 459 3.98 13.14 7.39
C ASP A 459 4.43 14.49 6.81
N LEU A 460 3.95 14.85 5.61
CA LEU A 460 4.24 16.15 4.99
C LEU A 460 3.64 17.32 5.77
N PHE A 461 2.48 17.13 6.40
CA PHE A 461 1.91 18.14 7.30
C PHE A 461 2.80 18.31 8.54
N SER A 462 3.19 17.21 9.20
CA SER A 462 4.09 17.26 10.36
C SER A 462 5.42 17.92 10.01
N ALA A 463 6.01 17.60 8.86
CA ALA A 463 7.20 18.28 8.36
C ALA A 463 6.98 19.79 8.17
N ALA A 464 5.83 20.21 7.65
CA ALA A 464 5.51 21.63 7.50
C ALA A 464 5.37 22.37 8.83
N VAL A 465 4.81 21.72 9.85
CA VAL A 465 4.76 22.26 11.22
C VAL A 465 6.17 22.44 11.77
N ILE A 466 7.02 21.43 11.64
CA ILE A 466 8.42 21.47 12.09
C ILE A 466 9.18 22.60 11.38
N ILE A 467 9.05 22.71 10.05
CA ILE A 467 9.72 23.74 9.25
C ILE A 467 9.22 25.15 9.65
N HIS A 468 7.92 25.31 9.93
CA HIS A 468 7.39 26.57 10.45
C HIS A 468 8.02 26.96 11.78
N GLU A 469 8.11 26.00 12.71
CA GLU A 469 8.73 26.23 14.02
C GLU A 469 10.22 26.55 13.88
N MET A 470 10.96 25.85 13.02
CA MET A 470 12.36 26.16 12.74
C MET A 470 12.52 27.63 12.32
N LEU A 471 11.68 28.10 11.40
CA LEU A 471 11.76 29.44 10.82
C LEU A 471 11.30 30.56 11.75
N THR A 472 10.32 30.30 12.62
CA THR A 472 9.67 31.33 13.44
C THR A 472 9.91 31.21 14.95
N GLY A 473 10.43 30.08 15.42
CA GLY A 473 10.55 29.72 16.84
C GLY A 473 9.21 29.40 17.51
N SER A 474 8.12 29.25 16.75
CA SER A 474 6.78 28.98 17.29
C SER A 474 5.96 28.06 16.41
N LEU A 475 5.02 27.34 17.01
CA LEU A 475 4.08 26.48 16.28
C LEU A 475 3.07 27.32 15.47
N PRO A 476 2.66 26.85 14.27
CA PRO A 476 1.57 27.45 13.52
C PRO A 476 0.31 27.57 14.39
N TRP A 477 -0.34 28.75 14.35
CA TRP A 477 -1.53 29.07 15.16
C TRP A 477 -1.40 28.79 16.67
N GLN A 478 -0.17 28.75 17.22
CA GLN A 478 0.12 28.41 18.62
C GLN A 478 -0.37 27.00 19.00
N GLY A 479 -0.27 26.03 18.09
CA GLY A 479 -0.66 24.63 18.34
C GLY A 479 -2.18 24.36 18.26
N ARG A 480 -3.01 25.36 17.96
CA ARG A 480 -4.48 25.22 17.93
C ARG A 480 -5.02 24.91 16.54
N TYR A 481 -4.62 23.77 15.99
CA TYR A 481 -4.95 23.34 14.62
C TYR A 481 -6.43 23.03 14.39
N GLU A 482 -7.12 22.45 15.38
CA GLU A 482 -8.57 22.13 15.28
C GLU A 482 -9.44 23.36 15.02
N LYS A 483 -8.97 24.55 15.43
CA LYS A 483 -9.67 25.83 15.26
C LYS A 483 -9.19 26.61 14.03
N SER A 484 -8.25 26.09 13.25
CA SER A 484 -7.58 26.79 12.15
C SER A 484 -8.08 26.43 10.75
N ALA A 485 -9.06 25.51 10.62
CA ALA A 485 -9.59 25.04 9.33
C ALA A 485 -9.99 26.16 8.33
N HIS A 486 -10.26 27.38 8.82
CA HIS A 486 -10.60 28.55 8.02
C HIS A 486 -9.69 29.77 8.24
N ARG A 487 -8.62 29.64 9.03
CA ARG A 487 -7.72 30.75 9.35
C ARG A 487 -6.46 30.66 8.49
N PRO A 488 -6.09 31.71 7.74
CA PRO A 488 -4.85 31.72 6.99
C PRO A 488 -3.65 31.57 7.94
N LEU A 489 -2.56 31.00 7.43
CA LEU A 489 -1.28 31.00 8.12
C LEU A 489 -0.84 32.46 8.33
N PRO A 490 -0.48 32.88 9.55
CA PRO A 490 0.06 34.21 9.79
C PRO A 490 1.33 34.44 8.94
N PRO A 491 1.57 35.65 8.42
CA PRO A 491 2.78 35.95 7.66
C PRO A 491 4.04 35.68 8.50
N LEU A 492 4.91 34.81 7.99
CA LEU A 492 6.18 34.44 8.65
C LEU A 492 7.08 35.66 8.89
N GLN A 493 7.00 36.69 8.04
CA GLN A 493 7.80 37.91 8.12
C GLN A 493 7.54 38.72 9.39
N GLY A 494 6.36 38.55 10.01
CA GLY A 494 6.07 39.16 11.32
C GLY A 494 6.88 38.55 12.47
N HIS A 495 7.42 37.35 12.28
CA HIS A 495 8.29 36.65 13.23
C HIS A 495 9.76 36.72 12.82
N ASN A 496 10.05 36.57 11.53
CA ASN A 496 11.40 36.60 11.00
C ASN A 496 11.42 37.24 9.60
N ALA A 497 11.91 38.48 9.53
CA ALA A 497 11.91 39.28 8.30
C ALA A 497 12.81 38.72 7.19
N PHE A 498 13.76 37.83 7.52
CA PHE A 498 14.66 37.20 6.54
C PHE A 498 14.03 36.01 5.81
N VAL A 499 12.85 35.53 6.25
CA VAL A 499 12.16 34.43 5.56
C VAL A 499 11.61 34.92 4.22
N PRO A 500 11.98 34.28 3.08
CA PRO A 500 11.46 34.68 1.77
C PRO A 500 9.93 34.58 1.70
N LEU A 501 9.30 35.58 1.08
CA LEU A 501 7.82 35.67 0.97
C LEU A 501 7.18 34.41 0.39
N TRP A 502 7.85 33.78 -0.57
CA TRP A 502 7.31 32.60 -1.25
C TRP A 502 7.24 31.37 -0.34
N ILE A 503 8.08 31.27 0.71
CA ILE A 503 8.02 30.18 1.71
C ILE A 503 6.67 30.18 2.43
N ASN A 504 6.09 31.36 2.67
CA ASN A 504 4.76 31.48 3.30
C ASN A 504 3.69 30.76 2.47
N ASN A 505 3.75 30.88 1.14
CA ASN A 505 2.82 30.19 0.23
C ASN A 505 3.04 28.67 0.25
N VAL A 506 4.30 28.23 0.32
CA VAL A 506 4.63 26.80 0.39
C VAL A 506 4.08 26.18 1.67
N LEU A 507 4.35 26.78 2.83
CA LEU A 507 3.82 26.29 4.11
C LEU A 507 2.29 26.37 4.17
N GLN A 508 1.67 27.38 3.54
CA GLN A 508 0.21 27.46 3.44
C GLN A 508 -0.41 26.32 2.62
N ILE A 509 0.30 25.78 1.62
CA ILE A 509 -0.14 24.58 0.87
C ILE A 509 0.07 23.33 1.73
N ALA A 510 1.25 23.18 2.34
CA ALA A 510 1.56 21.99 3.14
C ALA A 510 0.69 21.85 4.41
N LEU A 511 0.24 22.98 4.98
CA LEU A 511 -0.62 23.03 6.18
C LEU A 511 -2.12 23.08 5.85
N GLN A 512 -2.54 22.75 4.62
CA GLN A 512 -3.97 22.65 4.30
C GLN A 512 -4.67 21.59 5.17
N HIS A 513 -5.89 21.86 5.61
CA HIS A 513 -6.63 20.93 6.45
C HIS A 513 -6.99 19.63 5.70
N GLN A 514 -7.33 19.74 4.41
CA GLN A 514 -7.62 18.56 3.58
C GLN A 514 -6.34 17.97 3.00
N PRO A 515 -6.02 16.67 3.23
CA PRO A 515 -4.79 16.05 2.74
C PRO A 515 -4.60 16.17 1.22
N LYS A 516 -5.69 16.09 0.45
CA LYS A 516 -5.67 16.21 -1.02
C LYS A 516 -5.29 17.59 -1.55
N GLN A 517 -5.28 18.61 -0.70
CA GLN A 517 -4.88 19.98 -1.04
C GLN A 517 -3.42 20.29 -0.68
N ARG A 518 -2.73 19.35 -0.02
CA ARG A 518 -1.31 19.44 0.31
C ARG A 518 -0.46 18.96 -0.87
N PHE A 519 0.85 19.03 -0.72
CA PHE A 519 1.80 18.41 -1.65
C PHE A 519 1.53 16.91 -1.79
N SER A 520 1.66 16.42 -3.02
CA SER A 520 1.39 15.02 -3.34
C SER A 520 2.50 14.11 -2.86
N ASP A 521 3.76 14.57 -2.91
CA ASP A 521 4.94 13.86 -2.44
C ASP A 521 6.01 14.80 -1.82
N ALA A 522 6.97 14.20 -1.11
CA ALA A 522 8.06 14.93 -0.44
C ALA A 522 9.04 15.63 -1.39
N ALA A 523 9.20 15.15 -2.63
CA ALA A 523 10.08 15.79 -3.61
C ALA A 523 9.46 17.10 -4.12
N GLU A 524 8.14 17.11 -4.36
CA GLU A 524 7.38 18.31 -4.73
C GLU A 524 7.50 19.39 -3.65
N PHE A 525 7.31 19.01 -2.37
CA PHE A 525 7.46 19.95 -1.25
C PHE A 525 8.91 20.46 -1.14
N ARG A 526 9.90 19.60 -1.33
CA ARG A 526 11.31 20.00 -1.27
C ARG A 526 11.70 20.95 -2.40
N ASP A 527 11.28 20.67 -3.63
CA ASP A 527 11.54 21.53 -4.78
C ASP A 527 10.86 22.90 -4.61
N ALA A 528 9.64 22.89 -4.05
CA ALA A 528 8.95 24.08 -3.63
C ALA A 528 9.73 24.90 -2.60
N LEU A 529 10.43 24.28 -1.65
CA LEU A 529 11.32 24.95 -0.67
C LEU A 529 12.67 25.41 -1.24
N ARG A 530 12.98 25.14 -2.50
CA ARG A 530 14.20 25.65 -3.15
C ARG A 530 13.92 26.79 -4.12
N ARG A 531 12.69 26.85 -4.66
CA ARG A 531 12.32 27.78 -5.72
C ARG A 531 10.90 28.29 -5.50
N PRO A 532 10.62 29.57 -5.77
CA PRO A 532 9.25 30.07 -5.69
C PRO A 532 8.33 29.25 -6.60
N ILE A 533 7.34 28.59 -6.02
CA ILE A 533 6.26 27.97 -6.79
C ILE A 533 5.52 29.11 -7.50
N ARG A 534 5.60 29.18 -8.83
CA ARG A 534 4.60 29.92 -9.60
C ARG A 534 3.28 29.22 -9.34
N SER A 535 2.41 29.82 -8.54
CA SER A 535 1.11 29.24 -8.23
C SER A 535 0.45 28.84 -9.55
N ARG A 536 0.28 27.54 -9.78
CA ARG A 536 -0.83 27.05 -10.58
C ARG A 536 -2.09 27.30 -9.75
N LYS A 537 -2.47 28.57 -9.60
CA LYS A 537 -3.90 28.83 -9.66
C LYS A 537 -4.30 28.25 -11.01
N PRO A 538 -5.27 27.32 -11.10
CA PRO A 538 -5.89 27.13 -12.40
C PRO A 538 -6.22 28.54 -12.88
N ALA A 539 -5.78 28.89 -14.08
CA ALA A 539 -6.25 30.11 -14.70
C ALA A 539 -7.76 30.10 -14.47
N VAL A 540 -8.30 31.15 -13.83
CA VAL A 540 -9.75 31.31 -13.74
C VAL A 540 -10.23 31.03 -15.14
N ASP A 541 -11.02 29.96 -15.29
CA ASP A 541 -11.30 29.34 -16.57
C ASP A 541 -11.94 30.41 -17.45
N ASN A 542 -11.11 31.09 -18.24
CA ASN A 542 -11.54 32.21 -19.08
C ASN A 542 -12.54 31.68 -20.09
N ASP A 543 -12.51 30.38 -20.38
CA ASP A 543 -13.44 29.68 -21.24
C ASP A 543 -14.86 29.70 -20.67
N VAL A 544 -15.08 29.58 -19.36
CA VAL A 544 -16.44 29.64 -18.76
C VAL A 544 -17.00 31.07 -18.82
N ARG A 545 -16.16 32.09 -18.60
CA ARG A 545 -16.57 33.49 -18.70
C ARG A 545 -16.79 33.91 -20.15
N GLN A 546 -15.92 33.49 -21.06
CA GLN A 546 -16.10 33.67 -22.51
C GLN A 546 -17.33 32.92 -23.00
N LEU A 547 -17.61 31.69 -22.55
CA LEU A 547 -18.82 30.96 -22.90
C LEU A 547 -20.09 31.71 -22.48
N ARG A 548 -20.09 32.31 -21.29
CA ARG A 548 -21.25 33.12 -20.82
C ARG A 548 -21.43 34.37 -21.67
N ILE A 549 -20.33 35.02 -22.08
CA ILE A 549 -20.36 36.18 -22.98
C ILE A 549 -20.91 35.76 -24.35
N TRP A 550 -20.39 34.67 -24.94
CA TRP A 550 -20.85 34.15 -26.22
C TRP A 550 -22.31 33.67 -26.18
N LYS A 551 -22.73 32.99 -25.11
CA LYS A 551 -24.15 32.62 -24.90
C LYS A 551 -25.04 33.85 -24.81
N GLY A 552 -24.60 34.91 -24.12
CA GLY A 552 -25.32 36.18 -24.06
C GLY A 552 -25.46 36.84 -25.44
N ILE A 553 -24.37 36.91 -26.20
CA ILE A 553 -24.37 37.46 -27.57
C ILE A 553 -25.29 36.64 -28.48
N SER A 554 -25.24 35.31 -28.42
CA SER A 554 -26.13 34.44 -29.22
C SER A 554 -27.61 34.64 -28.89
N ILE A 555 -27.97 34.81 -27.62
CA ILE A 555 -29.35 35.08 -27.21
C ILE A 555 -29.81 36.44 -27.78
N VAL A 556 -28.98 37.48 -27.68
CA VAL A 556 -29.30 38.80 -28.23
C VAL A 556 -29.51 38.75 -29.75
N LEU A 557 -28.63 38.02 -30.46
CA LEU A 557 -28.76 37.85 -31.91
C LEU A 557 -30.04 37.10 -32.31
N VAL A 558 -30.42 36.06 -31.56
CA VAL A 558 -31.69 35.34 -31.79
C VAL A 558 -32.90 36.26 -31.55
N VAL A 559 -32.87 37.08 -30.50
CA VAL A 559 -33.96 38.05 -30.24
C VAL A 559 -34.04 39.08 -31.36
N LEU A 560 -32.92 39.64 -31.82
CA LEU A 560 -32.90 40.58 -32.94
C LEU A 560 -33.38 39.94 -34.24
N LEU A 561 -33.03 38.68 -34.51
CA LEU A 561 -33.54 37.94 -35.66
C LEU A 561 -35.06 37.77 -35.57
N LEU A 562 -35.59 37.38 -34.42
CA LEU A 562 -37.03 37.22 -34.21
C LEU A 562 -37.78 38.56 -34.39
N ILE A 563 -37.22 39.67 -33.90
CA ILE A 563 -37.77 41.02 -34.12
C ILE A 563 -37.73 41.38 -35.61
N SER A 564 -36.64 41.09 -36.32
CA SER A 564 -36.53 41.34 -37.76
C SER A 564 -37.53 40.54 -38.58
N VAL A 565 -37.83 39.30 -38.18
CA VAL A 565 -38.82 38.45 -38.85
C VAL A 565 -40.25 38.90 -38.51
N ALA A 566 -40.49 39.35 -37.28
CA ALA A 566 -41.80 39.84 -36.84
C ALA A 566 -42.13 41.26 -37.36
N GLY A 567 -41.13 42.09 -37.62
CA GLY A 567 -41.28 43.43 -38.19
C GLY A 567 -41.25 43.50 -39.72
N GLY A 568 -41.15 42.35 -40.39
CA GLY A 568 -41.08 42.22 -41.85
C GLY A 568 -42.40 41.82 -42.53
N PHE A 569 -43.54 41.95 -41.85
CA PHE A 569 -44.88 41.74 -42.39
C PHE A 569 -45.80 42.93 -42.14
#